data_AF-A0A4P0XNZ8-F1
#
_entry.id   AF-A0A4P0XNZ8-F1
#
_cell.length_a   1.000
_cell.length_b   1.000
_cell.length_c   1.000
_cell.angle_alpha   90.00
_cell.angle_beta   90.00
_cell.angle_gamma   90.00
#
_symmetry.space_group_name_H-M   'P 1'
#
loop_
_entity.id
_entity.type
_entity.pdbx_description
1 polymer ?
#
loop_
_entity_poly.entity_id
_entity_poly.type
_entity_poly.pdbx_seq_one_letter_code
_entity_poly.pdbx_strand_id
1 'polypeptide(L)'
;MNHTVRDLIDSGDTILGLSGIFSGTLSWLFLQFDGTVPFTDLVDQAWQQGLTEPDPRVDLSGKDVMRKLVILAREAGYDIEPDQVRVESLVPAHCEEGSVDHFFENGES
;
A
#
# COMPACT_ATOMS: atom_id res chain seq x y z
N MET A 1 4.06 16.86 8.40
CA MET A 1 3.74 16.30 9.73
C MET A 1 2.27 16.64 9.97
N ASN A 2 1.41 15.67 10.32
CA ASN A 2 -0.04 15.86 10.30
C ASN A 2 -0.49 16.57 11.61
N HIS A 3 -0.92 17.84 11.52
CA HIS A 3 -1.25 18.65 12.70
C HIS A 3 -2.57 18.20 13.34
N THR A 4 -3.52 17.71 12.54
CA THR A 4 -4.89 17.43 12.99
C THR A 4 -4.97 16.31 14.04
N VAL A 5 -4.20 15.24 13.89
CA VAL A 5 -4.17 14.13 14.87
C VAL A 5 -3.65 14.61 16.22
N ARG A 6 -2.61 15.44 16.21
CA ARG A 6 -1.98 15.95 17.42
C ARG A 6 -2.86 17.00 18.11
N ASP A 7 -3.47 17.89 17.34
CA ASP A 7 -4.39 18.91 17.85
C ASP A 7 -5.63 18.28 18.53
N LEU A 8 -6.16 17.17 17.99
CA LEU A 8 -7.26 16.42 18.59
C LEU A 8 -6.88 15.75 19.92
N ILE A 9 -5.66 15.23 20.02
CA ILE A 9 -5.19 14.64 21.28
C ILE A 9 -4.99 15.75 22.32
N ASP A 10 -4.42 16.88 21.92
CA ASP A 10 -4.15 18.02 22.81
C ASP A 10 -5.45 18.71 23.28
N SER A 11 -6.56 18.63 22.53
CA SER A 11 -7.88 19.09 22.96
C SER A 11 -8.59 18.13 23.94
N GLY A 12 -8.00 16.97 24.20
CA GLY A 12 -8.56 15.94 25.08
C GLY A 12 -9.52 14.97 24.36
N ASP A 13 -9.60 15.02 23.03
CA ASP A 13 -10.40 14.07 22.27
C ASP A 13 -9.71 12.70 22.21
N THR A 14 -10.52 11.65 22.17
CA THR A 14 -10.04 10.27 22.01
C THR A 14 -10.23 9.85 20.55
N ILE A 15 -9.14 9.52 19.87
CA ILE A 15 -9.21 8.92 18.54
C ILE A 15 -9.81 7.52 18.69
N LEU A 16 -10.84 7.21 17.90
CA LEU A 16 -11.48 5.88 17.89
C LEU A 16 -10.96 4.99 16.74
N GLY A 17 -10.40 5.61 15.71
CA GLY A 17 -9.87 4.91 14.55
C GLY A 17 -9.41 5.89 13.47
N LEU A 18 -8.53 5.40 12.60
CA LEU A 18 -8.02 6.09 11.42
C LEU A 18 -8.25 5.21 10.20
N SER A 19 -8.75 5.79 9.11
CA SER A 19 -8.89 5.11 7.83
C SER A 19 -8.47 6.04 6.70
N GLY A 20 -7.93 5.47 5.62
CA GLY A 20 -7.44 6.25 4.50
C GLY A 20 -6.71 5.40 3.47
N ILE A 21 -6.38 6.05 2.36
CA ILE A 21 -5.55 5.50 1.30
C ILE A 21 -4.14 6.05 1.47
N PHE A 22 -3.15 5.16 1.61
CA PHE A 22 -1.77 5.53 1.93
C PHE A 22 -0.78 5.26 0.78
N SER A 23 -1.24 4.72 -0.35
CA SER A 23 -0.44 4.50 -1.56
C SER A 23 -1.15 5.08 -2.78
N GLY A 24 -0.47 5.97 -3.50
CA GLY A 24 -0.97 6.55 -4.75
C GLY A 24 -1.09 5.50 -5.86
N THR A 25 -0.09 4.64 -5.99
CA THR A 25 -0.04 3.54 -6.96
C THR A 25 -1.19 2.57 -6.77
N LEU A 26 -1.41 2.09 -5.53
CA LEU A 26 -2.53 1.19 -5.24
C LEU A 26 -3.87 1.90 -5.43
N SER A 27 -3.97 3.18 -5.06
CA SER A 27 -5.19 3.97 -5.31
C SER A 27 -5.53 4.03 -6.80
N TRP A 28 -4.52 4.23 -7.65
CA TRP A 28 -4.71 4.31 -9.08
C TRP A 28 -5.12 2.96 -9.65
N LEU A 29 -4.40 1.89 -9.29
CA LEU A 29 -4.69 0.52 -9.75
C LEU A 29 -6.14 0.12 -9.39
N PHE A 30 -6.58 0.30 -8.15
CA PHE A 30 -7.93 -0.06 -7.75
C PHE A 30 -9.02 0.84 -8.35
N LEU A 31 -8.69 2.09 -8.71
CA LEU A 31 -9.62 2.96 -9.40
C LEU A 31 -9.80 2.55 -10.87
N GLN A 32 -8.75 2.05 -11.52
CA GLN A 32 -8.79 1.64 -12.92
C GLN A 32 -9.22 0.19 -13.12
N PHE A 33 -9.02 -0.67 -12.12
CA PHE A 33 -9.33 -2.09 -12.24
C PHE A 33 -10.85 -2.34 -12.22
N ASP A 34 -11.39 -2.69 -13.39
CA ASP A 34 -12.79 -3.07 -13.60
C ASP A 34 -12.98 -4.56 -13.93
N GLY A 35 -11.88 -5.33 -13.95
CA GLY A 35 -11.86 -6.76 -14.27
C GLY A 35 -11.98 -7.09 -15.76
N THR A 36 -11.99 -6.10 -16.65
CA THR A 36 -12.02 -6.33 -18.11
C THR A 36 -10.67 -6.75 -18.67
N VAL A 37 -9.58 -6.38 -18.00
CA VAL A 37 -8.19 -6.75 -18.31
C VAL A 37 -7.55 -7.44 -17.12
N PRO A 38 -6.55 -8.32 -17.33
CA PRO A 38 -5.76 -8.88 -16.24
C PRO A 38 -5.17 -7.79 -15.36
N PHE A 39 -5.10 -8.05 -14.04
CA PHE A 39 -4.52 -7.08 -13.10
C PHE A 39 -3.05 -6.79 -13.42
N THR A 40 -2.30 -7.80 -13.88
CA THR A 40 -0.91 -7.67 -14.33
C THR A 40 -0.73 -6.67 -15.46
N ASP A 41 -1.63 -6.67 -16.44
CA ASP A 41 -1.59 -5.74 -17.58
C ASP A 41 -1.80 -4.30 -17.11
N LEU A 42 -2.63 -4.13 -16.08
CA LEU A 42 -2.84 -2.82 -15.47
C LEU A 42 -1.62 -2.36 -14.65
N VAL A 43 -0.95 -3.28 -13.96
CA VAL A 43 0.33 -3.01 -13.27
C VAL A 43 1.42 -2.63 -14.27
N ASP A 44 1.54 -3.33 -15.40
CA ASP A 44 2.49 -3.01 -16.47
C ASP A 44 2.22 -1.61 -17.04
N GLN A 45 0.96 -1.27 -17.30
CA GLN A 45 0.58 0.08 -17.71
C GLN A 45 0.98 1.14 -16.68
N ALA A 46 0.76 0.89 -15.39
CA ALA A 46 1.18 1.81 -14.33
C ALA A 46 2.71 1.98 -14.28
N TRP A 47 3.45 0.89 -14.44
CA TRP A 47 4.92 0.89 -14.45
C TRP A 47 5.48 1.65 -15.65
N GLN A 48 4.96 1.42 -16.85
CA GLN A 48 5.34 2.15 -18.07
C GLN A 48 5.04 3.65 -17.99
N GLN A 49 3.99 4.04 -17.24
CA GLN A 49 3.66 5.44 -16.98
C GLN A 49 4.49 6.08 -15.87
N GLY A 50 5.37 5.31 -15.20
CA GLY A 50 6.18 5.78 -14.07
C GLY A 50 5.35 6.04 -12.81
N LEU A 51 4.21 5.37 -12.65
CA LEU A 51 3.32 5.49 -11.49
C LEU A 51 3.69 4.53 -10.35
N THR A 52 4.59 3.58 -10.60
CA THR A 52 5.10 2.63 -9.61
C THR A 52 6.57 2.96 -9.28
N GLU A 53 7.09 2.32 -8.24
CA GLU A 53 8.53 2.16 -8.05
C GLU A 53 9.18 1.40 -9.22
N PRO A 54 10.53 1.46 -9.40
CA PRO A 54 11.22 0.72 -10.46
C PRO A 54 10.93 -0.79 -10.44
N ASP A 55 10.67 -1.32 -9.25
CA ASP A 55 10.13 -2.65 -9.03
C ASP A 55 8.69 -2.54 -8.49
N PRO A 56 7.65 -2.85 -9.29
CA PRO A 56 6.25 -2.74 -8.89
C PRO A 56 5.88 -3.53 -7.63
N ARG A 57 6.64 -4.58 -7.32
CA ARG A 57 6.42 -5.41 -6.11
C ARG A 57 6.56 -4.60 -4.83
N VAL A 58 7.32 -3.52 -4.85
CA VAL A 58 7.47 -2.63 -3.69
C VAL A 58 6.13 -2.01 -3.30
N ASP A 59 5.38 -1.49 -4.29
CA ASP A 59 4.04 -0.93 -4.07
C ASP A 59 3.01 -2.01 -3.74
N LEU A 60 3.01 -3.10 -4.51
CA LEU A 60 2.07 -4.22 -4.38
C LEU A 60 2.25 -5.03 -3.10
N SER A 61 3.43 -4.97 -2.47
CA SER A 61 3.68 -5.63 -1.18
C SER A 61 2.89 -5.02 -0.02
N GLY A 62 2.43 -3.78 -0.15
CA GLY A 62 1.75 -3.05 0.93
C GLY A 62 2.65 -2.67 2.12
N LYS A 63 3.97 -2.95 2.05
CA LYS A 63 4.92 -2.65 3.14
C LYS A 63 5.03 -1.15 3.43
N ASP A 64 4.94 -0.31 2.41
CA ASP A 64 4.93 1.15 2.59
C ASP A 64 3.64 1.63 3.29
N VAL A 65 2.48 1.09 2.90
CA VAL A 65 1.19 1.35 3.56
C VAL A 65 1.23 0.95 5.03
N MET A 66 1.78 -0.23 5.34
CA MET A 66 1.97 -0.70 6.70
C MET A 66 2.80 0.27 7.54
N ARG A 67 3.95 0.72 7.03
CA ARG A 67 4.82 1.67 7.73
C ARG A 67 4.09 2.97 8.04
N LYS A 68 3.35 3.51 7.07
CA LYS A 68 2.52 4.72 7.24
C LYS A 68 1.44 4.52 8.30
N LEU A 69 0.76 3.37 8.31
CA LEU A 69 -0.28 3.07 9.29
C LEU A 69 0.28 2.95 10.71
N VAL A 70 1.41 2.27 10.90
CA VAL A 70 2.09 2.16 12.21
C VAL A 70 2.49 3.54 12.75
N ILE A 71 3.05 4.40 11.89
CA ILE A 71 3.41 5.77 12.27
C ILE A 71 2.17 6.54 12.75
N LEU A 72 1.08 6.50 11.98
CA LEU A 72 -0.16 7.22 12.32
C LEU A 72 -0.84 6.69 13.58
N ALA A 73 -0.85 5.37 13.77
CA ALA A 73 -1.38 4.76 14.98
C ALA A 73 -0.58 5.19 16.24
N ARG A 74 0.75 5.23 16.15
CA ARG A 74 1.62 5.73 17.22
C ARG A 74 1.40 7.22 17.49
N GLU A 75 1.24 8.03 16.45
CA GLU A 75 0.87 9.45 16.61
C GLU A 75 -0.50 9.63 17.27
N ALA A 76 -1.43 8.70 17.05
CA ALA A 76 -2.75 8.66 17.69
C ALA A 76 -2.75 8.07 19.12
N GLY A 77 -1.58 7.72 19.67
CA GLY A 77 -1.44 7.20 21.03
C GLY A 77 -1.58 5.68 21.16
N TYR A 78 -1.60 4.93 20.05
CA TYR A 78 -1.62 3.47 20.07
C TYR A 78 -0.21 2.89 19.95
N ASP A 79 0.15 2.03 20.89
CA ASP A 79 1.41 1.27 20.84
C ASP A 79 1.22 0.02 19.97
N ILE A 80 1.54 0.15 18.68
CA ILE A 80 1.45 -0.93 17.69
C ILE A 80 2.80 -1.16 17.02
N GLU A 81 3.13 -2.43 16.80
CA GLU A 81 4.28 -2.89 16.03
C GLU A 81 3.87 -3.36 14.62
N PRO A 82 4.79 -3.33 13.64
CA PRO A 82 4.48 -3.71 12.25
C PRO A 82 3.90 -5.12 12.08
N ASP A 83 4.32 -6.08 12.88
CA ASP A 83 3.84 -7.47 12.85
C ASP A 83 2.39 -7.62 13.35
N GLN A 84 1.87 -6.62 14.06
CA GLN A 84 0.47 -6.54 14.49
C GLN A 84 -0.44 -5.96 13.40
N VAL A 85 0.12 -5.45 12.30
CA VAL A 85 -0.64 -4.93 11.16
C VAL A 85 -0.85 -6.03 10.13
N ARG A 86 -2.11 -6.40 9.90
CA ARG A 86 -2.46 -7.29 8.78
C ARG A 86 -2.31 -6.53 7.47
N VAL A 87 -1.43 -7.03 6.61
CA VAL A 87 -1.21 -6.55 5.25
C VAL A 87 -1.46 -7.71 4.31
N GLU A 88 -2.26 -7.49 3.27
CA GLU A 88 -2.45 -8.44 2.19
C GLU A 88 -1.62 -7.98 1.00
N SER A 89 -0.63 -8.78 0.62
CA SER A 89 0.18 -8.49 -0.56
C SER A 89 -0.60 -8.86 -1.82
N LEU A 90 -0.49 -7.99 -2.83
CA LEU A 90 -0.98 -8.26 -4.19
C LEU A 90 0.09 -8.93 -5.07
N VAL A 91 1.27 -9.23 -4.51
CA VAL A 91 2.33 -9.95 -5.21
C VAL A 91 2.06 -11.45 -5.07
N PRO A 92 1.90 -12.20 -6.16
CA PRO A 92 1.80 -13.65 -6.08
C PRO A 92 3.04 -14.26 -5.42
N ALA A 93 2.87 -15.26 -4.57
CA ALA A 93 3.96 -15.84 -3.77
C ALA A 93 5.13 -16.35 -4.64
N HIS A 94 4.84 -16.87 -5.85
CA HIS A 94 5.86 -17.35 -6.79
C HIS A 94 6.60 -16.23 -7.55
N CYS A 95 6.18 -14.97 -7.38
CA CYS A 95 6.77 -13.80 -8.02
C CYS A 95 7.41 -12.81 -7.03
N GLU A 96 7.50 -13.16 -5.74
CA GLU A 96 8.15 -12.32 -4.72
C GLU A 96 9.64 -12.11 -5.00
N GLU A 97 10.28 -13.11 -5.62
CA GLU A 97 11.71 -13.11 -5.97
C GLU A 97 11.92 -13.09 -7.48
N GLY A 98 13.16 -12.91 -7.92
CA GLY A 98 13.52 -12.86 -9.34
C GLY A 98 13.47 -11.46 -9.96
N SER A 99 13.63 -11.39 -11.29
CA SER A 99 13.62 -10.13 -12.04
C SER A 99 12.21 -9.53 -12.15
N VAL A 100 12.15 -8.23 -12.47
CA VAL A 100 10.89 -7.56 -12.81
C VAL A 100 10.26 -8.19 -14.07
N ASP A 101 11.08 -8.59 -15.05
CA ASP A 101 10.59 -9.31 -16.23
C ASP A 101 9.90 -10.62 -15.83
N HIS A 102 10.51 -11.41 -14.94
CA HIS A 102 9.91 -12.64 -14.43
C HIS A 102 8.57 -12.38 -13.72
N PHE A 103 8.48 -11.27 -12.96
CA PHE A 103 7.24 -10.86 -12.30
C PHE A 103 6.12 -10.60 -13.33
N PHE A 104 6.41 -9.91 -14.44
CA PHE A 104 5.42 -9.67 -15.49
C PHE A 104 5.09 -10.92 -16.32
N GLU A 105 6.07 -11.79 -16.57
CA GLU A 105 5.88 -13.04 -17.33
C GLU A 105 5.06 -14.09 -16.57
N ASN A 106 5.14 -14.11 -15.22
CA ASN A 106 4.55 -15.15 -14.39
C ASN A 106 3.49 -14.62 -13.41
N GLY A 107 3.19 -13.33 -13.45
CA GLY A 107 2.28 -12.66 -12.51
C GLY A 107 0.80 -12.99 -12.71
N GLU A 108 0.43 -13.80 -13.71
CA GLU A 108 -0.98 -14.09 -14.03
C GLU A 108 -1.71 -14.71 -12.82
N SER A 109 -2.73 -14.00 -12.34
CA SER A 109 -3.80 -14.48 -11.45
C SER A 109 -5.07 -13.70 -11.72
#